data_AF-A0A8H6X0X9-F1
#
_entry.id   AF-A0A8H6X0X9-F1
#
_cell.length_a   1.000
_cell.length_b   1.000
_cell.length_c   1.000
_cell.angle_alpha   90.00
_cell.angle_beta   90.00
_cell.angle_gamma   90.00
#
_symmetry.space_group_name_H-M   'P 1'
#
loop_
_entity.id
_entity.type
_entity.pdbx_description
1 polymer ?
#
loop_
_entity_poly.entity_id
_entity_poly.type
_entity_poly.pdbx_seq_one_letter_code
_entity_poly.pdbx_strand_id
1 'polypeptide(L)'
;MMLNVIEGIGRRLRDLVVGDEVPADDVPFHPVVADLLQARNALLKFVPPELAFIILDFAQYWAPIAPGHSQFKAQSASASTSPNRDATNIYIVSDPIVNAESTAKVSVRAKRVQFVIRSKDQGWSSDTNIHSAYSPSTGWLLLNHVDTYRGHTWHEAAILRPGRHSVARIPDFVSWLASSAPIELESAAVAGYDTRIEVPVSESYVRSRWLVQKNYTASRQFRTHVVTWNAGEEERDEEQVDIDERRGAGLGDRFVDNLEVGDRIALFVRSKYPGWVNDVESATITVFYGLA
;
A
#
# COMPACT_ATOMS: atom_id res chain seq x y z
N MET A 1 5.90 -16.96 -45.03
CA MET A 1 5.50 -17.98 -44.02
C MET A 1 5.20 -17.35 -42.65
N MET A 2 6.00 -16.42 -42.12
CA MET A 2 5.73 -15.74 -40.82
C MET A 2 4.46 -14.86 -40.79
N LEU A 3 4.09 -14.19 -41.89
CA LEU A 3 2.88 -13.34 -41.96
C LEU A 3 1.58 -14.13 -41.74
N ASN A 4 1.49 -15.37 -42.25
CA ASN A 4 0.30 -16.21 -42.11
C ASN A 4 0.11 -16.72 -40.67
N VAL A 5 1.20 -16.83 -39.90
CA VAL A 5 1.14 -17.24 -38.49
C VAL A 5 0.59 -16.09 -37.64
N ILE A 6 1.04 -14.86 -37.88
CA ILE A 6 0.56 -13.67 -37.17
C ILE A 6 -0.92 -13.40 -37.47
N GLU A 7 -1.35 -13.52 -38.73
CA GLU A 7 -2.77 -13.42 -39.09
C GLU A 7 -3.62 -14.53 -38.47
N GLY A 8 -3.09 -15.76 -38.41
CA GLY A 8 -3.77 -16.91 -37.80
C GLY A 8 -3.96 -16.76 -36.29
N ILE A 9 -2.96 -16.22 -35.60
CA ILE A 9 -3.03 -15.89 -34.17
C ILE A 9 -4.03 -14.75 -33.94
N GLY A 10 -3.97 -13.70 -34.75
CA GLY A 10 -4.89 -12.55 -34.64
C GLY A 10 -6.36 -12.91 -34.88
N ARG A 11 -6.64 -13.92 -35.72
CA ARG A 11 -8.00 -14.43 -35.95
C ARG A 11 -8.51 -15.25 -34.76
N ARG A 12 -7.68 -16.17 -34.25
CA ARG A 12 -8.02 -17.00 -33.07
C ARG A 12 -8.20 -16.20 -31.78
N LEU A 13 -7.41 -15.14 -31.59
CA LEU A 13 -7.58 -14.21 -30.46
C LEU A 13 -8.91 -13.46 -30.54
N ARG A 14 -9.34 -13.09 -31.77
CA ARG A 14 -10.61 -12.40 -31.99
C ARG A 14 -11.80 -13.32 -31.66
N ASP A 15 -11.73 -14.57 -32.11
CA ASP A 15 -12.77 -15.58 -31.83
C ASP A 15 -12.85 -15.95 -30.33
N LEU A 16 -11.77 -15.74 -29.57
CA LEU A 16 -11.72 -15.92 -28.11
C LEU A 16 -12.34 -14.77 -27.32
N VAL A 17 -12.37 -13.56 -27.89
CA VAL A 17 -12.93 -12.34 -27.28
C VAL A 17 -14.41 -12.17 -27.60
N VAL A 18 -14.90 -12.76 -28.70
CA VAL A 18 -16.31 -12.74 -29.10
C VAL A 18 -17.05 -13.93 -28.45
N GLY A 19 -17.13 -13.92 -27.12
CA GLY A 19 -18.18 -14.62 -26.38
C GLY A 19 -19.26 -13.62 -26.01
N ASP A 20 -20.53 -14.04 -26.09
CA ASP A 20 -21.77 -13.27 -25.92
C ASP A 20 -21.65 -11.94 -25.16
N GLU A 21 -22.19 -10.87 -25.75
CA GLU A 21 -22.32 -9.54 -25.14
C GLU A 21 -23.02 -9.62 -23.77
N VAL A 22 -22.24 -9.78 -22.71
CA VAL A 22 -22.69 -9.57 -21.33
C VAL A 22 -22.90 -8.07 -21.18
N PRO A 23 -24.07 -7.60 -20.68
CA PRO A 23 -24.28 -6.17 -20.47
C PRO A 23 -23.17 -5.64 -19.57
N ALA A 24 -22.46 -4.62 -20.06
CA ALA A 24 -21.36 -3.98 -19.36
C ALA A 24 -21.89 -3.22 -18.14
N ASP A 25 -22.08 -3.93 -17.04
CA ASP A 25 -21.90 -3.31 -15.74
C ASP A 25 -20.42 -2.91 -15.70
N ASP A 26 -20.16 -1.60 -15.70
CA ASP A 26 -18.85 -0.93 -15.78
C ASP A 26 -17.99 -1.16 -14.52
N VAL A 27 -18.20 -2.29 -13.84
CA VAL A 27 -17.45 -2.73 -12.66
C VAL A 27 -16.16 -3.36 -13.16
N PRO A 28 -14.98 -2.82 -12.79
CA PRO A 28 -13.72 -3.44 -13.11
C PRO A 28 -13.71 -4.90 -12.63
N PHE A 29 -13.49 -5.83 -13.56
CA PHE A 29 -13.41 -7.24 -13.23
C PHE A 29 -12.18 -7.48 -12.34
N HIS A 30 -12.41 -8.01 -11.14
CA HIS A 30 -11.37 -8.41 -10.20
C HIS A 30 -11.31 -9.94 -10.16
N PRO A 31 -10.27 -10.56 -10.78
CA PRO A 31 -10.22 -12.00 -10.88
C PRO A 31 -10.06 -12.63 -9.49
N VAL A 32 -10.66 -13.79 -9.28
CA VAL A 32 -10.34 -14.67 -8.15
C VAL A 32 -9.32 -15.73 -8.57
N VAL A 33 -8.75 -16.48 -7.61
CA VAL A 33 -7.76 -17.53 -7.90
C VAL A 33 -8.27 -18.54 -8.94
N ALA A 34 -9.55 -18.91 -8.88
CA ALA A 34 -10.17 -19.78 -9.86
C ALA A 34 -10.06 -19.23 -11.30
N ASP A 35 -10.22 -17.91 -11.47
CA ASP A 35 -10.09 -17.24 -12.76
C ASP A 35 -8.64 -17.25 -13.25
N LEU A 36 -7.66 -17.04 -12.36
CA LEU A 36 -6.23 -17.14 -12.69
C LEU A 36 -5.90 -18.54 -13.23
N LEU A 37 -6.43 -19.57 -12.58
CA LEU A 37 -6.23 -20.96 -13.00
C LEU A 37 -6.92 -21.25 -14.34
N GLN A 38 -8.13 -20.74 -14.53
CA GLN A 38 -8.85 -20.89 -15.79
C GLN A 38 -8.11 -20.20 -16.94
N ALA A 39 -7.66 -18.96 -16.73
CA ALA A 39 -6.88 -18.20 -17.70
C ALA A 39 -5.55 -18.90 -18.03
N ARG A 40 -4.81 -19.39 -17.01
CA ARG A 40 -3.60 -20.20 -17.21
C ARG A 40 -3.90 -21.43 -18.06
N ASN A 41 -4.90 -22.23 -17.68
CA ASN A 41 -5.23 -23.47 -18.37
C ASN A 41 -5.70 -23.21 -19.82
N ALA A 42 -6.32 -22.07 -20.10
CA ALA A 42 -6.65 -21.64 -21.45
C ALA A 42 -5.39 -21.29 -22.26
N LEU A 43 -4.47 -20.49 -21.69
CA LEU A 43 -3.21 -20.11 -22.34
C LEU A 43 -2.30 -21.30 -22.63
N LEU A 44 -2.24 -22.28 -21.73
CA LEU A 44 -1.44 -23.51 -21.88
C LEU A 44 -1.85 -24.37 -23.10
N LYS A 45 -3.02 -24.14 -23.70
CA LYS A 45 -3.43 -24.78 -24.96
C LYS A 45 -2.71 -24.20 -26.18
N PHE A 46 -2.10 -23.02 -26.03
CA PHE A 46 -1.55 -22.23 -27.14
C PHE A 46 -0.09 -21.87 -26.96
N VAL A 47 0.40 -21.77 -25.73
CA VAL A 47 1.77 -21.35 -25.43
C VAL A 47 2.41 -22.25 -24.36
N PRO A 48 3.76 -22.36 -24.35
CA PRO A 48 4.49 -22.98 -23.24
C PRO A 48 4.18 -22.33 -21.88
N PRO A 49 4.36 -23.04 -20.76
CA PRO A 49 4.06 -22.54 -19.43
C PRO A 49 4.71 -21.20 -19.10
N GLU A 50 5.96 -20.99 -19.51
CA GLU A 50 6.72 -19.78 -19.25
C GLU A 50 6.06 -18.57 -19.89
N LEU A 51 5.59 -18.70 -21.14
CA LEU A 51 4.89 -17.63 -21.85
C LEU A 51 3.49 -17.40 -21.26
N ALA A 52 2.79 -18.44 -20.82
CA ALA A 52 1.51 -18.27 -20.15
C ALA A 52 1.65 -17.41 -18.88
N PHE A 53 2.68 -17.67 -18.06
CA PHE A 53 2.95 -16.86 -16.87
C PHE A 53 3.35 -15.43 -17.21
N ILE A 54 4.22 -15.22 -18.21
CA ILE A 54 4.59 -13.88 -18.67
C ILE A 54 3.36 -13.10 -19.16
N ILE A 55 2.46 -13.74 -19.91
CA ILE A 55 1.24 -13.10 -20.41
C ILE A 55 0.33 -12.68 -19.24
N LEU A 56 0.10 -13.57 -18.28
CA LEU A 56 -0.73 -13.27 -17.11
C LEU A 56 -0.14 -12.14 -16.27
N ASP A 57 1.18 -12.13 -16.09
CA ASP A 57 1.89 -11.11 -15.32
C ASP A 57 1.88 -9.76 -16.03
N PHE A 58 2.14 -9.75 -17.34
CA PHE A 58 2.09 -8.55 -18.17
C PHE A 58 0.67 -7.96 -18.24
N ALA A 59 -0.35 -8.82 -18.30
CA ALA A 59 -1.74 -8.41 -18.23
C ALA A 59 -2.18 -7.95 -16.83
N GLN A 60 -1.31 -8.06 -15.82
CA GLN A 60 -1.62 -7.80 -14.41
C GLN A 60 -2.87 -8.53 -13.94
N TYR A 61 -3.05 -9.76 -14.44
CA TYR A 61 -4.19 -10.61 -14.13
C TYR A 61 -3.98 -11.24 -12.76
N TRP A 62 -4.12 -10.40 -11.73
CA TRP A 62 -3.80 -10.70 -10.34
C TRP A 62 -5.05 -10.61 -9.48
N ALA A 63 -5.23 -11.59 -8.60
CA ALA A 63 -6.37 -11.65 -7.70
C ALA A 63 -6.13 -10.79 -6.45
N PRO A 64 -7.01 -9.84 -6.10
CA PRO A 64 -6.96 -9.20 -4.79
C PRO A 64 -7.34 -10.21 -3.70
N ILE A 65 -6.73 -10.10 -2.51
CA ILE A 65 -7.32 -10.69 -1.30
C ILE A 65 -8.63 -9.95 -1.05
N ALA A 66 -9.73 -10.61 -1.35
CA ALA A 66 -11.06 -10.03 -1.28
C ALA A 66 -11.62 -10.05 0.15
N PRO A 67 -12.44 -9.04 0.50
CA PRO A 67 -12.28 -7.64 0.11
C PRO A 67 -11.07 -7.05 0.86
N GLY A 68 -10.26 -6.20 0.22
CA GLY A 68 -9.10 -5.58 0.87
C GLY A 68 -9.42 -5.06 2.27
N HIS A 69 -8.49 -5.24 3.20
CA HIS A 69 -8.75 -4.97 4.61
C HIS A 69 -8.98 -3.47 4.80
N SER A 70 -10.18 -3.09 5.27
CA SER A 70 -10.66 -1.70 5.29
C SER A 70 -11.06 -1.25 6.69
N GLN A 71 -10.69 -0.03 7.05
CA GLN A 71 -11.00 0.63 8.31
C GLN A 71 -11.68 1.97 8.03
N PHE A 72 -12.81 2.23 8.68
CA PHE A 72 -13.62 3.46 8.53
C PHE A 72 -13.83 4.16 9.89
N LYS A 73 -12.76 4.27 10.68
CA LYS A 73 -12.82 4.87 12.01
C LYS A 73 -12.03 6.16 12.02
N ALA A 74 -12.69 7.28 12.29
CA ALA A 74 -12.00 8.56 12.43
C ALA A 74 -10.92 8.48 13.51
N GLN A 75 -9.69 8.87 13.17
CA GLN A 75 -8.57 8.99 14.10
C GLN A 75 -7.82 10.30 13.83
N SER A 76 -7.44 10.99 14.91
CA SER A 76 -6.60 12.19 14.85
C SER A 76 -5.28 11.91 15.57
N ALA A 77 -4.16 11.95 14.84
CA ALA A 77 -2.83 11.86 15.43
C ALA A 77 -2.26 13.27 15.61
N SER A 78 -2.25 13.76 16.84
CA SER A 78 -1.78 15.11 17.17
C SER A 78 -0.39 15.07 17.78
N ALA A 79 0.57 15.75 17.14
CA ALA A 79 1.93 15.86 17.66
C ALA A 79 2.00 16.60 19.00
N SER A 80 1.06 17.51 19.29
CA SER A 80 1.07 18.27 20.54
C SER A 80 0.79 17.43 21.80
N THR A 81 0.08 16.32 21.63
CA THR A 81 -0.32 15.40 22.71
C THR A 81 0.59 14.19 22.81
N SER A 82 1.58 14.05 21.92
CA SER A 82 2.48 12.91 21.84
C SER A 82 3.88 13.22 22.38
N PRO A 83 4.53 12.29 23.13
CA PRO A 83 5.96 12.25 23.38
C PRO A 83 6.83 12.75 22.23
N ASN A 84 7.85 13.54 22.59
CA ASN A 84 8.80 14.14 21.65
C ASN A 84 8.18 14.97 20.52
N ARG A 85 6.87 15.26 20.60
CA ARG A 85 6.11 15.99 19.59
C ARG A 85 6.11 15.26 18.24
N ASP A 86 6.00 13.94 18.30
CA ASP A 86 6.09 13.03 17.16
C ASP A 86 5.07 11.88 17.28
N ALA A 87 3.83 12.17 16.92
CA ALA A 87 2.72 11.22 17.04
C ALA A 87 2.90 10.04 16.07
N THR A 88 2.72 8.84 16.61
CA THR A 88 2.88 7.58 15.88
C THR A 88 1.74 6.64 16.23
N ASN A 89 0.76 6.51 15.35
CA ASN A 89 -0.41 5.66 15.61
C ASN A 89 -0.50 4.56 14.56
N ILE A 90 -0.93 3.36 14.94
CA ILE A 90 -1.35 2.34 13.97
C ILE A 90 -2.82 2.56 13.68
N TYR A 91 -3.16 2.71 12.40
CA TYR A 91 -4.54 2.95 11.99
C TYR A 91 -5.26 1.66 11.62
N ILE A 92 -4.58 0.81 10.85
CA ILE A 92 -5.11 -0.44 10.33
C ILE A 92 -3.97 -1.44 10.19
N VAL A 93 -4.28 -2.73 10.41
CA VAL A 93 -3.37 -3.84 10.12
C VAL A 93 -4.14 -4.83 9.26
N SER A 94 -3.56 -5.25 8.13
CA SER A 94 -4.22 -6.17 7.22
C SER A 94 -4.46 -7.55 7.84
N ASP A 95 -5.28 -8.35 7.18
CA ASP A 95 -5.30 -9.79 7.40
C ASP A 95 -3.93 -10.42 7.04
N PRO A 96 -3.61 -11.60 7.59
CA PRO A 96 -2.40 -12.32 7.22
C PRO A 96 -2.40 -12.58 5.72
N ILE A 97 -1.23 -12.41 5.11
CA ILE A 97 -0.96 -12.82 3.75
C ILE A 97 -1.08 -14.34 3.69
N VAL A 98 -2.22 -14.80 3.21
CA VAL A 98 -2.46 -16.22 3.00
C VAL A 98 -1.84 -16.65 1.68
N ASN A 99 -1.24 -17.84 1.65
CA ASN A 99 -1.05 -18.53 0.38
C ASN A 99 -2.46 -18.91 -0.08
N ALA A 100 -2.90 -18.35 -1.20
CA ALA A 100 -4.26 -18.54 -1.69
C ALA A 100 -4.44 -20.04 -2.05
N GLU A 101 -5.00 -20.76 -1.09
CA GLU A 101 -5.38 -22.18 -1.10
C GLU A 101 -4.27 -23.23 -0.91
N SER A 102 -4.04 -23.57 0.37
CA SER A 102 -3.46 -24.88 0.76
C SER A 102 -4.23 -26.10 0.19
N THR A 103 -5.42 -25.89 -0.38
CA THR A 103 -6.25 -26.88 -1.05
C THR A 103 -5.86 -27.16 -2.51
N ALA A 104 -5.21 -26.23 -3.23
CA ALA A 104 -5.02 -26.33 -4.69
C ALA A 104 -3.61 -26.71 -5.17
N LYS A 105 -2.59 -26.81 -4.29
CA LYS A 105 -1.17 -26.98 -4.68
C LYS A 105 -0.66 -25.93 -5.68
N VAL A 106 -1.22 -24.72 -5.66
CA VAL A 106 -0.81 -23.64 -6.56
C VAL A 106 0.03 -22.65 -5.76
N SER A 107 1.24 -22.36 -6.22
CA SER A 107 2.06 -21.30 -5.64
C SER A 107 1.56 -19.95 -6.16
N VAL A 108 1.26 -19.03 -5.25
CA VAL A 108 1.00 -17.63 -5.57
C VAL A 108 2.01 -16.75 -4.85
N ARG A 109 2.30 -15.58 -5.42
CA ARG A 109 3.14 -14.55 -4.80
C ARG A 109 2.47 -13.19 -4.84
N ALA A 110 2.76 -12.35 -3.86
CA ALA A 110 2.34 -10.96 -3.89
C ALA A 110 2.95 -10.27 -5.11
N LYS A 111 2.13 -9.52 -5.83
CA LYS A 111 2.50 -8.79 -7.05
C LYS A 111 2.32 -7.29 -6.91
N ARG A 112 1.39 -6.88 -6.04
CA ARG A 112 1.09 -5.48 -5.78
C ARG A 112 0.48 -5.30 -4.41
N VAL A 113 0.77 -4.17 -3.80
CA VAL A 113 0.03 -3.62 -2.66
C VAL A 113 -0.54 -2.28 -3.05
N GLN A 114 -1.82 -2.06 -2.75
CA GLN A 114 -2.48 -0.78 -2.94
C GLN A 114 -3.01 -0.27 -1.60
N PHE A 115 -2.73 1.00 -1.33
CA PHE A 115 -3.28 1.76 -0.22
C PHE A 115 -4.27 2.77 -0.77
N VAL A 116 -5.47 2.79 -0.22
CA VAL A 116 -6.45 3.86 -0.42
C VAL A 116 -6.66 4.54 0.92
N ILE A 117 -6.25 5.80 1.05
CA ILE A 117 -6.25 6.51 2.33
C ILE A 117 -7.02 7.81 2.18
N ARG A 118 -8.02 8.04 3.04
CA ARG A 118 -8.75 9.29 3.09
C ARG A 118 -8.37 10.07 4.33
N SER A 119 -7.61 11.14 4.15
CA SER A 119 -7.01 11.90 5.25
C SER A 119 -6.91 13.40 4.94
N LYS A 120 -6.58 14.18 5.97
CA LYS A 120 -6.22 15.59 5.85
C LYS A 120 -5.17 15.98 6.89
N ASP A 121 -4.55 17.11 6.62
CA ASP A 121 -3.62 17.77 7.52
C ASP A 121 -4.31 18.99 8.16
N GLN A 122 -4.13 19.20 9.46
CA GLN A 122 -4.22 20.55 10.01
C GLN A 122 -2.95 20.90 10.76
N GLY A 123 -2.22 21.89 10.24
CA GLY A 123 -1.00 22.39 10.85
C GLY A 123 -0.73 23.86 10.63
N TRP A 124 -0.02 24.45 11.59
CA TRP A 124 0.63 25.75 11.45
C TRP A 124 2.12 25.59 11.80
N SER A 125 2.97 26.38 11.16
CA SER A 125 4.40 26.42 11.45
C SER A 125 4.86 27.87 11.55
N SER A 126 5.84 28.11 12.43
CA SER A 126 6.56 29.39 12.53
C SER A 126 7.92 29.36 11.82
N ASP A 127 8.27 28.25 11.17
CA ASP A 127 9.55 28.07 10.47
C ASP A 127 9.64 29.01 9.26
N THR A 128 10.70 29.82 9.22
CA THR A 128 10.95 30.87 8.22
C THR A 128 11.84 30.40 7.06
N ASN A 129 12.41 29.18 7.11
CA ASN A 129 13.05 28.54 5.94
C ASN A 129 12.03 28.09 4.87
N ILE A 130 10.77 28.39 5.11
CA ILE A 130 9.62 28.24 4.25
C ILE A 130 9.44 29.56 3.49
N HIS A 131 10.24 29.79 2.45
CA HIS A 131 10.21 31.06 1.70
C HIS A 131 8.80 31.35 1.18
N SER A 132 8.21 32.47 1.59
CA SER A 132 6.95 33.04 1.10
C SER A 132 7.15 33.75 -0.25
N ALA A 133 6.23 33.57 -1.21
CA ALA A 133 6.10 34.43 -2.37
C ALA A 133 5.03 35.46 -2.04
N TYR A 134 5.34 36.74 -2.15
CA TYR A 134 4.34 37.79 -1.94
C TYR A 134 3.41 37.83 -3.17
N SER A 135 2.08 37.76 -2.98
CA SER A 135 1.11 38.02 -4.06
C SER A 135 0.66 39.48 -4.02
N PRO A 136 1.05 40.30 -5.01
CA PRO A 136 0.67 41.72 -5.03
C PRO A 136 -0.84 41.95 -5.25
N SER A 137 -1.57 40.97 -5.80
CA SER A 137 -2.99 41.12 -6.15
C SER A 137 -3.94 40.89 -4.99
N THR A 138 -3.53 40.17 -3.95
CA THR A 138 -4.38 39.80 -2.80
C THR A 138 -3.91 40.40 -1.47
N GLY A 139 -2.70 40.98 -1.39
CA GLY A 139 -2.20 41.65 -0.19
C GLY A 139 -1.86 40.72 0.99
N TRP A 140 -1.98 39.41 0.82
CA TRP A 140 -1.61 38.39 1.81
C TRP A 140 -0.22 37.82 1.49
N LEU A 141 0.56 37.51 2.54
CA LEU A 141 1.75 36.68 2.42
C LEU A 141 1.32 35.31 1.87
N LEU A 142 1.72 34.91 0.66
CA LEU A 142 1.50 33.52 0.27
C LEU A 142 2.45 32.69 1.14
N LEU A 143 1.89 32.02 2.13
CA LEU A 143 2.54 30.87 2.74
C LEU A 143 2.74 29.88 1.59
N ASN A 144 3.96 29.74 1.07
CA ASN A 144 4.30 28.87 -0.08
C ASN A 144 4.18 27.36 0.22
N HIS A 145 3.31 27.01 1.15
CA HIS A 145 2.95 25.65 1.52
C HIS A 145 1.46 25.39 1.46
N VAL A 146 0.64 26.45 1.28
CA VAL A 146 -0.70 26.22 0.76
C VAL A 146 -0.48 25.60 -0.62
N ASP A 147 -0.98 24.39 -0.78
CA ASP A 147 -1.01 23.64 -2.03
C ASP A 147 0.13 22.65 -2.38
N THR A 148 0.88 22.13 -1.39
CA THR A 148 1.96 21.14 -1.62
C THR A 148 1.89 19.89 -0.73
N TYR A 149 2.69 18.86 -1.01
CA TYR A 149 2.87 17.65 -0.19
C TYR A 149 4.10 17.72 0.74
N ARG A 150 4.43 18.91 1.24
CA ARG A 150 5.65 19.17 2.04
C ARG A 150 5.37 19.31 3.55
N GLY A 151 4.15 19.02 3.98
CA GLY A 151 3.71 19.10 5.38
C GLY A 151 4.38 18.08 6.30
N HIS A 152 4.05 18.20 7.58
CA HIS A 152 4.59 17.35 8.64
C HIS A 152 3.59 16.29 9.12
N THR A 153 2.65 15.91 8.26
CA THR A 153 1.77 14.76 8.47
C THR A 153 1.88 13.79 7.29
N TRP A 154 1.98 12.50 7.60
CA TRP A 154 2.17 11.47 6.59
C TRP A 154 1.73 10.10 7.10
N HIS A 155 1.76 9.11 6.20
CA HIS A 155 1.43 7.73 6.47
C HIS A 155 2.62 6.84 6.11
N GLU A 156 2.83 5.77 6.87
CA GLU A 156 3.91 4.81 6.65
C GLU A 156 3.37 3.38 6.68
N ALA A 157 4.01 2.47 5.97
CA ALA A 157 3.71 1.04 6.02
C ALA A 157 4.86 0.28 6.67
N ALA A 158 4.53 -0.78 7.42
CA ALA A 158 5.49 -1.75 7.90
C ALA A 158 4.99 -3.17 7.65
N ILE A 159 5.93 -4.08 7.43
CA ILE A 159 5.67 -5.52 7.40
C ILE A 159 5.72 -6.00 8.84
N LEU A 160 4.65 -6.63 9.31
CA LEU A 160 4.58 -7.30 10.61
C LEU A 160 4.73 -8.80 10.38
N ARG A 161 5.88 -9.34 10.79
CA ARG A 161 6.15 -10.77 10.66
C ARG A 161 5.80 -11.52 11.94
N PRO A 162 5.02 -12.61 11.89
CA PRO A 162 4.84 -13.48 13.05
C PRO A 162 6.19 -14.10 13.45
N GLY A 163 6.64 -13.84 14.67
CA GLY A 163 7.94 -14.33 15.16
C GLY A 163 8.01 -15.86 15.17
N ARG A 164 9.17 -16.41 14.76
CA ARG A 164 9.42 -17.87 14.67
C ARG A 164 9.35 -18.62 16.01
N HIS A 165 9.36 -17.89 17.13
CA HIS A 165 9.35 -18.41 18.50
C HIS A 165 8.10 -18.05 19.30
N SER A 166 6.94 -17.88 18.65
CA SER A 166 5.64 -17.85 19.35
C SER A 166 5.34 -19.22 19.98
N VAL A 167 6.00 -19.51 21.11
CA VAL A 167 5.79 -20.70 21.91
C VAL A 167 4.43 -20.58 22.59
N ALA A 168 3.38 -20.98 21.87
CA ALA A 168 2.14 -21.64 22.30
C ALA A 168 1.34 -21.12 23.54
N ARG A 169 1.66 -19.99 24.19
CA ARG A 169 0.93 -19.54 25.41
C ARG A 169 0.70 -18.03 25.56
N ILE A 170 0.99 -17.21 24.55
CA ILE A 170 0.65 -15.78 24.53
C ILE A 170 -0.27 -15.54 23.31
N PRO A 171 -1.35 -14.74 23.41
CA PRO A 171 -2.08 -14.31 22.22
C PRO A 171 -1.10 -13.75 21.19
N ASP A 172 -1.20 -14.20 19.93
CA ASP A 172 -0.38 -13.66 18.85
C ASP A 172 -0.53 -12.13 18.82
N PHE A 173 0.56 -11.42 19.18
CA PHE A 173 0.55 -9.96 19.34
C PHE A 173 0.11 -9.28 18.04
N VAL A 174 0.52 -9.82 16.90
CA VAL A 174 0.20 -9.30 15.57
C VAL A 174 -1.31 -9.43 15.30
N SER A 175 -1.94 -10.53 15.71
CA SER A 175 -3.40 -10.71 15.64
C SER A 175 -4.17 -9.85 16.63
N TRP A 176 -3.66 -9.68 17.87
CA TRP A 176 -4.25 -8.76 18.85
C TRP A 176 -4.22 -7.31 18.34
N LEU A 177 -3.08 -6.88 17.81
CA LEU A 177 -2.87 -5.57 17.23
C LEU A 177 -3.84 -5.32 16.09
N ALA A 178 -3.99 -6.29 15.18
CA ALA A 178 -4.95 -6.20 14.09
C ALA A 178 -6.40 -6.08 14.58
N SER A 179 -6.76 -6.79 15.65
CA SER A 179 -8.11 -6.73 16.23
C SER A 179 -8.38 -5.44 17.02
N SER A 180 -7.32 -4.73 17.41
CA SER A 180 -7.41 -3.58 18.32
C SER A 180 -7.17 -2.24 17.63
N ALA A 181 -6.64 -2.23 16.40
CA ALA A 181 -6.46 -1.04 15.59
C ALA A 181 -7.80 -0.27 15.38
N PRO A 182 -7.78 1.07 15.31
CA PRO A 182 -6.64 1.96 15.45
C PRO A 182 -6.15 2.09 16.91
N ILE A 183 -4.84 2.19 17.09
CA ILE A 183 -4.14 2.26 18.39
C ILE A 183 -3.14 3.41 18.36
N GLU A 184 -3.13 4.21 19.42
CA GLU A 184 -2.06 5.17 19.68
C GLU A 184 -0.89 4.40 20.31
N LEU A 185 0.26 4.26 19.62
CA LEU A 185 1.35 3.38 20.11
C LEU A 185 1.83 3.78 21.48
N GLU A 186 1.74 5.06 21.82
CA GLU A 186 2.15 5.59 23.12
C GLU A 186 1.30 5.00 24.26
N SER A 187 0.01 4.72 24.00
CA SER A 187 -0.86 3.97 24.90
C SER A 187 -0.52 2.46 24.93
N ALA A 188 0.02 1.92 23.84
CA ALA A 188 0.43 0.52 23.74
C ALA A 188 1.83 0.23 24.34
N ALA A 189 2.73 1.21 24.34
CA ALA A 189 4.05 1.14 24.98
C ALA A 189 3.91 1.00 26.51
N VAL A 190 2.92 1.68 27.10
CA VAL A 190 2.52 1.50 28.52
C VAL A 190 2.07 0.06 28.81
N ALA A 191 1.62 -0.69 27.80
CA ALA A 191 1.23 -2.09 27.91
C ALA A 191 2.35 -3.09 27.50
N GLY A 192 3.59 -2.61 27.25
CA GLY A 192 4.78 -3.46 27.07
C GLY A 192 4.95 -4.06 25.66
N TYR A 193 4.43 -3.40 24.63
CA TYR A 193 4.36 -3.93 23.25
C TYR A 193 5.33 -3.32 22.23
N ASP A 194 6.11 -2.31 22.63
CA ASP A 194 7.06 -1.58 21.77
C ASP A 194 8.15 -2.49 21.16
N THR A 195 8.53 -3.57 21.86
CA THR A 195 9.68 -4.42 21.49
C THR A 195 9.35 -5.65 20.65
N ARG A 196 8.13 -5.79 20.10
CA ARG A 196 7.65 -7.06 19.49
C ARG A 196 7.26 -6.97 18.01
N ILE A 197 7.41 -5.80 17.38
CA ILE A 197 7.25 -5.70 15.93
C ILE A 197 8.59 -6.09 15.30
N GLU A 198 8.71 -7.33 14.85
CA GLU A 198 9.75 -7.69 13.90
C GLU A 198 9.37 -7.08 12.54
N VAL A 199 9.91 -5.90 12.25
CA VAL A 199 9.94 -5.45 10.86
C VAL A 199 11.19 -6.04 10.23
N PRO A 200 11.09 -6.85 9.16
CA PRO A 200 12.26 -7.30 8.42
C PRO A 200 13.11 -6.08 8.03
N VAL A 201 14.32 -6.03 8.56
CA VAL A 201 15.38 -5.13 8.10
C VAL A 201 16.12 -5.89 7.01
N SER A 202 16.11 -5.37 5.79
CA SER A 202 16.93 -5.92 4.72
C SER A 202 18.41 -5.64 5.04
N GLU A 203 19.31 -6.58 4.75
CA GLU A 203 20.76 -6.39 4.91
C GLU A 203 21.29 -5.19 4.11
N SER A 204 20.58 -4.78 3.05
CA SER A 204 20.88 -3.59 2.24
C SER A 204 20.05 -2.35 2.61
N TYR A 205 18.96 -2.48 3.38
CA TYR A 205 18.11 -1.34 3.77
C TYR A 205 17.80 -1.35 5.27
N VAL A 206 18.32 -0.35 5.99
CA VAL A 206 18.11 -0.10 7.43
C VAL A 206 16.67 0.38 7.74
N ARG A 207 15.74 0.37 6.78
CA ARG A 207 14.40 0.94 6.97
C ARG A 207 13.42 -0.12 7.45
N SER A 208 12.89 0.09 8.65
CA SER A 208 11.79 -0.71 9.21
C SER A 208 10.41 -0.22 8.74
N ARG A 209 10.33 0.91 8.03
CA ARG A 209 9.08 1.54 7.60
C ARG A 209 9.26 2.23 6.26
N TRP A 210 8.25 2.12 5.42
CA TRP A 210 8.18 2.76 4.10
C TRP A 210 7.22 3.93 4.16
N LEU A 211 7.63 5.08 3.63
CA LEU A 211 6.71 6.20 3.44
C LEU A 211 5.62 5.77 2.46
N VAL A 212 4.35 5.90 2.82
CA VAL A 212 3.21 5.64 1.91
C VAL A 212 2.78 6.93 1.25
N GLN A 213 2.41 7.93 2.04
CA GLN A 213 1.78 9.15 1.53
C GLN A 213 1.93 10.30 2.51
N LYS A 214 2.43 11.45 2.05
CA LYS A 214 2.31 12.73 2.78
C LYS A 214 0.94 13.34 2.57
N ASN A 215 0.37 13.97 3.58
CA ASN A 215 -0.85 14.73 3.35
C ASN A 215 -0.57 16.03 2.60
N TYR A 216 -1.64 16.55 2.01
CA TYR A 216 -1.64 17.89 1.45
C TYR A 216 -1.59 18.93 2.57
N THR A 217 -0.60 19.81 2.48
CA THR A 217 -0.14 20.64 3.59
C THR A 217 -1.21 21.65 4.02
N ALA A 218 -1.46 21.74 5.33
CA ALA A 218 -2.32 22.75 5.97
C ALA A 218 -3.73 22.89 5.33
N SER A 219 -4.28 21.79 4.82
CA SER A 219 -5.58 21.79 4.12
C SER A 219 -6.67 21.14 4.95
N ARG A 220 -7.74 21.88 5.22
CA ARG A 220 -8.89 21.38 6.00
C ARG A 220 -9.77 20.36 5.25
N GLN A 221 -9.50 20.11 3.97
CA GLN A 221 -10.30 19.21 3.14
C GLN A 221 -9.73 17.80 3.16
N PHE A 222 -10.59 16.82 3.43
CA PHE A 222 -10.25 15.41 3.26
C PHE A 222 -10.01 15.08 1.79
N ARG A 223 -8.88 14.43 1.53
CA ARG A 223 -8.48 13.96 0.21
C ARG A 223 -8.30 12.45 0.26
N THR A 224 -8.61 11.81 -0.87
CA THR A 224 -8.36 10.38 -1.05
C THR A 224 -7.08 10.22 -1.85
N HIS A 225 -6.13 9.50 -1.27
CA HIS A 225 -4.85 9.14 -1.85
C HIS A 225 -4.88 7.67 -2.25
N VAL A 226 -4.46 7.37 -3.48
CA VAL A 226 -4.31 5.99 -3.97
C VAL A 226 -2.83 5.79 -4.28
N VAL A 227 -2.18 4.94 -3.49
CA VAL A 227 -0.76 4.60 -3.62
C VAL A 227 -0.66 3.13 -4.01
N THR A 228 0.12 2.83 -5.03
CA THR A 228 0.27 1.46 -5.54
C THR A 228 1.75 1.14 -5.67
N TRP A 229 2.17 0.04 -5.05
CA TRP A 229 3.52 -0.51 -5.14
C TRP A 229 3.46 -1.86 -5.84
N ASN A 230 4.37 -2.11 -6.78
CA ASN A 230 4.44 -3.38 -7.51
C ASN A 230 5.72 -4.14 -7.14
N ALA A 231 5.67 -5.47 -7.27
CA ALA A 231 6.84 -6.33 -7.14
C ALA A 231 7.76 -6.20 -8.36
N GLY A 232 9.06 -6.40 -8.16
CA GLY A 232 10.04 -6.45 -9.25
C GLY A 232 10.23 -5.14 -10.01
N GLU A 233 9.91 -3.99 -9.40
CA GLU A 233 10.37 -2.70 -9.91
C GLU A 233 11.91 -2.64 -9.81
N GLU A 234 12.57 -2.11 -10.84
CA GLU A 234 14.03 -2.04 -10.88
C GLU A 234 14.59 -1.27 -9.68
N GLU A 235 15.72 -1.74 -9.16
CA GLU A 235 16.43 -1.05 -8.09
C GLU A 235 16.78 0.36 -8.55
N ARG A 236 16.25 1.35 -7.82
CA ARG A 236 16.55 2.76 -8.06
C ARG A 236 17.85 3.10 -7.32
N ASP A 237 18.71 3.88 -7.95
CA ASP A 237 19.96 4.33 -7.34
C ASP A 237 19.70 5.01 -5.98
N GLU A 238 20.60 4.82 -5.00
CA GLU A 238 20.46 5.34 -3.63
C GLU A 238 20.30 6.88 -3.55
N GLU A 239 20.71 7.60 -4.59
CA GLU A 239 20.55 9.06 -4.71
C GLU A 239 19.14 9.49 -5.15
N GLN A 240 18.30 8.57 -5.64
CA GLN A 240 16.93 8.89 -6.03
C GLN A 240 16.03 9.05 -4.81
N VAL A 241 15.27 10.14 -4.81
CA VAL A 241 14.35 10.49 -3.73
C VAL A 241 13.24 9.43 -3.64
N ASP A 242 13.07 8.82 -2.46
CA ASP A 242 12.04 7.81 -2.16
C ASP A 242 10.60 8.38 -2.08
N ILE A 243 10.33 9.51 -2.74
CA ILE A 243 9.02 10.15 -2.79
C ILE A 243 8.78 10.79 -4.17
N ASP A 244 7.58 10.57 -4.72
CA ASP A 244 7.03 11.40 -5.77
C ASP A 244 6.63 12.76 -5.17
N GLU A 245 7.50 13.76 -5.28
CA GLU A 245 7.25 15.10 -4.72
C GLU A 245 5.96 15.76 -5.23
N ARG A 246 5.48 15.38 -6.43
CA ARG A 246 4.26 15.96 -7.00
C ARG A 246 3.01 15.42 -6.32
N ARG A 247 3.04 14.16 -5.89
CA ARG A 247 1.90 13.47 -5.27
C ARG A 247 2.05 13.26 -3.78
N GLY A 248 3.26 13.42 -3.23
CA GLY A 248 3.58 13.06 -1.85
C GLY A 248 3.62 11.55 -1.60
N ALA A 249 3.54 10.72 -2.63
CA ALA A 249 3.48 9.27 -2.52
C ALA A 249 4.89 8.69 -2.41
N GLY A 250 5.13 7.80 -1.45
CA GLY A 250 6.39 7.07 -1.40
C GLY A 250 6.45 5.97 -2.45
N LEU A 251 7.66 5.60 -2.85
CA LEU A 251 7.87 4.70 -3.97
C LEU A 251 7.78 3.21 -3.61
N GLY A 252 7.82 2.89 -2.31
CA GLY A 252 7.60 1.53 -1.83
C GLY A 252 8.71 0.54 -2.21
N ASP A 253 9.93 1.03 -2.34
CA ASP A 253 11.06 0.26 -2.86
C ASP A 253 11.24 -1.10 -2.15
N ARG A 254 11.20 -2.18 -2.93
CA ARG A 254 11.20 -3.60 -2.51
C ARG A 254 10.17 -4.01 -1.46
N PHE A 255 9.19 -3.16 -1.14
CA PHE A 255 8.21 -3.48 -0.10
C PHE A 255 7.46 -4.76 -0.42
N VAL A 256 6.96 -4.87 -1.66
CA VAL A 256 6.18 -6.04 -2.11
C VAL A 256 7.06 -7.29 -2.21
N ASP A 257 8.31 -7.14 -2.62
CA ASP A 257 9.27 -8.25 -2.75
C ASP A 257 9.66 -8.84 -1.38
N ASN A 258 9.58 -8.05 -0.32
CA ASN A 258 9.87 -8.47 1.06
C ASN A 258 8.70 -9.17 1.76
N LEU A 259 7.51 -9.23 1.15
CA LEU A 259 6.32 -9.85 1.76
C LEU A 259 6.40 -11.38 1.70
N GLU A 260 6.17 -12.01 2.85
CA GLU A 260 6.12 -13.46 3.02
C GLU A 260 4.71 -13.94 3.42
N VAL A 261 4.47 -15.24 3.26
CA VAL A 261 3.24 -15.89 3.76
C VAL A 261 3.18 -15.77 5.27
N GLY A 262 2.05 -15.30 5.78
CA GLY A 262 1.81 -15.04 7.20
C GLY A 262 2.10 -13.60 7.63
N ASP A 263 2.81 -12.82 6.82
CA ASP A 263 3.04 -11.40 7.11
C ASP A 263 1.71 -10.63 7.12
N ARG A 264 1.68 -9.54 7.89
CA ARG A 264 0.62 -8.52 7.82
C ARG A 264 1.22 -7.18 7.45
N ILE A 265 0.40 -6.28 6.94
CA ILE A 265 0.80 -4.90 6.63
C ILE A 265 0.14 -3.97 7.62
N ALA A 266 0.93 -3.22 8.38
CA ALA A 266 0.45 -2.15 9.24
C ALA A 266 0.57 -0.80 8.54
N LEU A 267 -0.48 0.01 8.59
CA LEU A 267 -0.45 1.41 8.18
C LEU A 267 -0.41 2.30 9.42
N PHE A 268 0.61 3.15 9.47
CA PHE A 268 0.84 4.13 10.51
C PHE A 268 0.38 5.51 10.05
N VAL A 269 -0.14 6.28 11.01
CA VAL A 269 -0.53 7.67 10.86
C VAL A 269 0.43 8.50 11.70
N ARG A 270 1.12 9.43 11.04
CA ARG A 270 2.21 10.23 11.62
C ARG A 270 1.86 11.71 11.63
N SER A 271 2.26 12.40 12.68
CA SER A 271 2.28 13.86 12.75
C SER A 271 3.49 14.33 13.55
N LYS A 272 4.21 15.33 13.04
CA LYS A 272 5.42 15.86 13.67
C LYS A 272 5.34 17.37 13.89
N TYR A 273 5.90 17.80 15.01
CA TYR A 273 5.97 19.17 15.52
C TYR A 273 4.65 19.70 16.12
N PRO A 274 4.74 20.47 17.23
CA PRO A 274 3.56 21.07 17.84
C PRO A 274 2.86 22.00 16.84
N GLY A 275 1.59 21.72 16.59
CA GLY A 275 0.80 22.47 15.63
C GLY A 275 0.18 21.58 14.56
N TRP A 276 0.79 20.43 14.26
CA TRP A 276 0.34 19.50 13.22
C TRP A 276 -0.53 18.37 13.77
N VAL A 277 -1.61 18.09 13.04
CA VAL A 277 -2.57 17.02 13.31
C VAL A 277 -2.88 16.29 12.00
N ASN A 278 -2.72 14.97 12.02
CA ASN A 278 -3.10 14.10 10.91
C ASN A 278 -4.47 13.48 11.21
N ASP A 279 -5.50 13.88 10.46
CA ASP A 279 -6.84 13.33 10.58
C ASP A 279 -7.07 12.30 9.48
N VAL A 280 -7.46 11.08 9.85
CA VAL A 280 -7.77 9.99 8.92
C VAL A 280 -9.21 9.56 9.12
N GLU A 281 -9.97 9.52 8.02
CA GLU A 281 -11.36 9.09 8.00
C GLU A 281 -11.47 7.59 7.67
N SER A 282 -10.70 7.14 6.68
CA SER A 282 -10.66 5.74 6.28
C SER A 282 -9.33 5.35 5.64
N ALA A 283 -9.03 4.06 5.66
CA ALA A 283 -7.96 3.46 4.90
C ALA A 283 -8.31 2.02 4.48
N THR A 284 -7.82 1.62 3.31
CA THR A 284 -7.92 0.25 2.78
C THR A 284 -6.56 -0.21 2.30
N ILE A 285 -6.18 -1.45 2.66
CA ILE A 285 -5.00 -2.14 2.16
C ILE A 285 -5.47 -3.32 1.31
N THR A 286 -5.05 -3.35 0.05
CA THR A 286 -5.35 -4.45 -0.88
C THR A 286 -4.04 -5.06 -1.37
N VAL A 287 -3.87 -6.36 -1.15
CA VAL A 287 -2.73 -7.12 -1.69
C VAL A 287 -3.23 -7.96 -2.86
N PHE A 288 -2.53 -7.89 -3.98
CA PHE A 288 -2.83 -8.63 -5.21
C PHE A 288 -1.82 -9.75 -5.41
N TYR A 289 -2.29 -10.93 -5.80
CA TYR A 289 -1.48 -12.11 -6.02
C TYR A 289 -1.54 -12.56 -7.46
N GLY A 290 -0.38 -12.92 -7.99
CA GLY A 290 -0.25 -13.61 -9.26
C GLY A 290 0.20 -15.05 -9.03
N LEU A 291 0.02 -15.89 -10.05
CA LEU A 291 0.62 -17.21 -10.08
C LEU A 291 2.16 -17.09 -10.02
N ALA A 292 2.79 -18.00 -9.27
CA ALA A 292 4.23 -18.13 -9.13
C ALA A 292 4.75 -19.38 -9.82
#